data_AF-A0A9E0SGJ1-F1
#
_entry.id   AF-A0A9E0SGJ1-F1
#
_cell.length_a   1.000
_cell.length_b   1.000
_cell.length_c   1.000
_cell.angle_alpha   90.00
_cell.angle_beta   90.00
_cell.angle_gamma   90.00
#
_symmetry.space_group_name_H-M   'P 1'
#
loop_
_entity.id
_entity.type
_entity.pdbx_description
1 polymer ?
#
loop_
_entity_poly.entity_id
_entity_poly.type
_entity_poly.pdbx_seq_one_letter_code
_entity_poly.pdbx_strand_id
1 'polypeptide(L)'
;PANLTDFLGQLDAVRARGYSIDAGEVREGMHCFGAPVFDSSGTHAVAGVAVSMLALDITPAAQDKAGRAIRRLADRLSERLGASPARRR
;
A
#
# COMPACT_ATOMS: atom_id res chain seq x y z
N PRO A 1 -10.15 3.29 11.07
CA PRO A 1 -9.64 3.76 12.40
C PRO A 1 -10.70 4.52 13.23
N ALA A 2 -10.73 4.37 14.56
CA ALA A 2 -11.77 4.95 15.42
C ALA A 2 -11.47 6.38 15.90
N ASN A 3 -10.20 6.79 15.91
CA ASN A 3 -9.76 8.13 16.29
C ASN A 3 -8.43 8.52 15.60
N LEU A 4 -7.94 9.74 15.85
CA LEU A 4 -6.71 10.26 15.27
C LEU A 4 -5.46 9.47 15.67
N THR A 5 -5.36 9.04 16.92
CA THR A 5 -4.23 8.23 17.41
C THR A 5 -4.13 6.91 16.66
N ASP A 6 -5.26 6.22 16.49
CA ASP A 6 -5.31 4.96 15.74
C ASP A 6 -4.91 5.16 14.27
N PHE A 7 -5.40 6.24 13.66
CA PHE A 7 -5.07 6.59 12.29
C PHE A 7 -3.57 6.88 12.10
N LEU A 8 -2.96 7.65 13.00
CA LEU A 8 -1.53 7.94 12.96
C LEU A 8 -0.70 6.66 13.11
N GLY A 9 -1.08 5.77 14.05
CA GLY A 9 -0.44 4.47 14.19
C GLY A 9 -0.56 3.59 12.94
N GLN A 10 -1.70 3.63 12.26
CA GLN A 10 -1.89 2.94 10.98
C GLN A 10 -0.96 3.52 9.90
N LEU A 11 -0.79 4.85 9.83
CA LEU A 11 0.15 5.48 8.89
C LEU A 11 1.60 5.08 9.16
N ASP A 12 2.00 4.96 10.41
CA ASP A 12 3.36 4.50 10.77
C ASP A 12 3.58 3.05 10.35
N ALA A 13 2.59 2.18 10.58
CA ALA A 13 2.64 0.81 10.09
C ALA A 13 2.71 0.74 8.55
N VAL A 14 1.98 1.62 7.85
CA VAL A 14 2.01 1.74 6.38
C VAL A 14 3.42 2.12 5.91
N ARG A 15 4.06 3.12 6.53
CA ARG A 15 5.42 3.55 6.21
C ARG A 15 6.43 2.43 6.43
N ALA A 16 6.33 1.72 7.56
CA ALA A 16 7.25 0.63 7.89
C ALA A 16 7.15 -0.57 6.93
N ARG A 17 5.93 -0.95 6.51
CA ARG A 17 5.72 -2.11 5.60
C ARG A 17 5.68 -1.75 4.12
N GLY A 18 5.48 -0.47 3.78
CA GLY A 18 5.47 0.05 2.41
C GLY A 18 4.13 -0.04 1.66
N TYR A 19 3.04 -0.50 2.28
CA TYR A 19 1.71 -0.62 1.66
C TYR A 19 0.58 -0.38 2.67
N SER A 20 -0.61 0.03 2.22
CA SER A 20 -1.82 0.21 3.03
C SER A 20 -2.69 -1.05 3.05
N ILE A 21 -3.47 -1.18 4.13
CA ILE A 21 -4.52 -2.19 4.28
C ILE A 21 -5.75 -1.43 4.74
N ASP A 22 -6.81 -1.50 3.95
CA ASP A 22 -8.18 -1.15 4.29
C ASP A 22 -8.92 -2.48 4.50
N ALA A 23 -9.43 -2.71 5.70
CA ALA A 23 -10.08 -3.96 6.11
C ALA A 23 -11.58 -3.73 6.32
N GLY A 24 -12.27 -3.40 5.24
CA GLY A 24 -13.69 -3.08 5.26
C GLY A 24 -14.04 -1.69 5.78
N GLU A 25 -13.06 -0.78 5.86
CA GLU A 25 -13.26 0.59 6.34
C GLU A 25 -14.10 1.42 5.35
N VAL A 26 -13.94 1.17 4.05
CA VAL A 26 -14.72 1.85 2.99
C VAL A 26 -15.98 1.09 2.62
N ARG A 27 -15.87 -0.24 2.45
CA ARG A 27 -17.01 -1.12 2.15
C ARG A 27 -16.85 -2.41 2.92
N GLU A 28 -17.83 -2.71 3.75
CA GLU A 28 -17.90 -3.97 4.48
C GLU A 28 -17.79 -5.17 3.51
N GLY A 29 -17.06 -6.20 3.92
CA GLY A 29 -16.81 -7.38 3.10
C GLY A 29 -15.72 -7.22 2.03
N MET A 30 -15.04 -6.07 1.95
CA MET A 30 -13.93 -5.83 1.02
C MET A 30 -12.65 -5.46 1.76
N HIS A 31 -11.54 -6.07 1.35
CA HIS A 31 -10.20 -5.66 1.78
C HIS A 31 -9.45 -5.04 0.61
N CYS A 32 -8.82 -3.90 0.82
CA CYS A 32 -7.99 -3.24 -0.18
C CYS A 32 -6.54 -3.14 0.27
N PHE A 33 -5.62 -3.36 -0.66
CA PHE A 33 -4.18 -3.22 -0.46
C PHE A 33 -3.65 -2.16 -1.39
N GLY A 34 -3.09 -1.08 -0.84
CA GLY A 34 -2.61 0.06 -1.62
C GLY A 34 -1.11 0.29 -1.50
N ALA A 35 -0.47 0.89 -2.49
CA ALA A 35 0.92 1.31 -2.40
C ALA A 35 1.18 2.60 -3.19
N PRO A 36 2.04 3.50 -2.69
CA PRO A 36 2.40 4.74 -3.38
C PRO A 36 3.35 4.48 -4.55
N VAL A 37 3.07 5.16 -5.67
CA VAL A 37 3.92 5.28 -6.85
C VAL A 37 4.62 6.65 -6.79
N PHE A 38 5.94 6.65 -6.96
CA PHE A 38 6.77 7.84 -6.84
C PHE A 38 7.23 8.35 -8.20
N ASP A 39 7.49 9.65 -8.29
CA ASP A 39 8.11 10.27 -9.44
C ASP A 39 9.60 9.92 -9.57
N SER A 40 10.26 10.49 -10.59
CA SER A 40 11.69 10.29 -10.84
C SER A 40 12.61 10.73 -9.70
N SER A 41 12.17 11.63 -8.83
CA SER A 41 12.94 12.02 -7.64
C SER A 41 13.04 10.88 -6.62
N GLY A 42 12.04 9.98 -6.62
CA GLY A 42 11.87 8.92 -5.63
C GLY A 42 11.36 9.40 -4.27
N THR A 43 11.08 10.71 -4.12
CA THR A 43 10.69 11.33 -2.84
C THR A 43 9.24 11.78 -2.78
N HIS A 44 8.60 12.02 -3.93
CA HIS A 44 7.22 12.46 -4.00
C HIS A 44 6.33 11.36 -4.56
N ALA A 45 5.33 10.93 -3.78
CA ALA A 45 4.28 10.05 -4.25
C ALA A 45 3.33 10.83 -5.18
N VAL A 46 3.23 10.40 -6.44
CA VAL A 46 2.41 11.06 -7.48
C VAL A 46 1.15 10.29 -7.83
N ALA A 47 1.05 9.03 -7.40
CA ALA A 47 -0.15 8.22 -7.52
C ALA A 47 -0.21 7.15 -6.42
N GLY A 48 -1.41 6.59 -6.20
CA GLY A 48 -1.62 5.38 -5.43
C GLY A 48 -2.21 4.29 -6.33
N VAL A 49 -1.72 3.07 -6.22
CA VAL A 49 -2.34 1.90 -6.85
C VAL A 49 -2.87 0.98 -5.77
N ALA A 50 -4.02 0.38 -6.00
CA ALA A 50 -4.63 -0.55 -5.06
C ALA A 50 -5.27 -1.75 -5.76
N VAL A 51 -5.36 -2.85 -5.02
CA VAL A 51 -6.13 -4.03 -5.39
C VAL A 51 -7.15 -4.31 -4.30
N SER A 52 -8.37 -4.67 -4.70
CA SER A 52 -9.47 -5.00 -3.80
C SER A 52 -9.82 -6.48 -3.90
N MET A 53 -10.10 -7.12 -2.77
CA MET A 53 -10.42 -8.53 -2.63
C MET A 53 -11.62 -8.70 -1.70
N LEU A 54 -12.35 -9.81 -1.86
CA LEU A 54 -13.42 -10.17 -0.93
C LEU A 54 -12.81 -10.57 0.42
N ALA A 55 -13.40 -10.10 1.52
CA ALA A 55 -12.93 -10.39 2.88
C ALA A 55 -12.87 -11.89 3.18
N LEU A 56 -13.80 -12.67 2.62
CA LEU A 56 -13.89 -14.12 2.76
C LEU A 56 -12.65 -14.86 2.23
N ASP A 57 -11.94 -14.26 1.27
CA ASP A 57 -10.73 -14.84 0.66
C ASP A 57 -9.44 -14.42 1.39
N ILE A 58 -9.54 -13.59 2.43
CA ILE A 58 -8.38 -13.05 3.15
C ILE A 58 -7.93 -14.01 4.25
N THR A 59 -6.90 -14.78 3.93
CA THR A 59 -6.05 -15.47 4.91
C THR A 59 -4.79 -14.64 5.21
N PRO A 60 -4.06 -14.89 6.32
CA PRO A 60 -2.79 -14.22 6.59
C PRO A 60 -1.80 -14.33 5.43
N ALA A 61 -1.70 -15.51 4.81
CA ALA A 61 -0.84 -15.73 3.66
C ALA A 61 -1.31 -14.96 2.41
N ALA A 62 -2.62 -14.88 2.17
CA ALA A 62 -3.18 -14.12 1.06
C ALA A 62 -2.96 -12.62 1.25
N GLN A 63 -3.18 -12.11 2.46
CA GLN A 63 -2.90 -10.72 2.83
C GLN A 63 -1.45 -10.34 2.57
N ASP A 64 -0.51 -11.14 3.08
CA ASP A 64 0.92 -10.96 2.89
C ASP A 64 1.32 -10.98 1.41
N LYS A 65 0.73 -11.91 0.63
CA LYS A 65 0.95 -12.01 -0.81
C LYS A 65 0.44 -10.77 -1.53
N ALA A 66 -0.77 -10.31 -1.22
CA ALA A 66 -1.38 -9.13 -1.83
C ALA A 66 -0.58 -7.86 -1.52
N GLY A 67 -0.18 -7.67 -0.26
CA GLY A 67 0.66 -6.55 0.16
C GLY A 67 2.01 -6.51 -0.56
N ARG A 68 2.73 -7.64 -0.63
CA ARG A 68 3.98 -7.72 -1.39
C ARG A 68 3.78 -7.50 -2.88
N ALA A 69 2.69 -8.01 -3.45
CA ALA A 69 2.39 -7.85 -4.87
C ALA A 69 2.11 -6.39 -5.23
N ILE A 70 1.28 -5.68 -4.45
CA ILE A 70 0.97 -4.28 -4.73
C ILE A 70 2.18 -3.37 -4.54
N ARG A 71 3.02 -3.64 -3.52
CA ARG A 71 4.30 -2.93 -3.33
C ARG A 71 5.21 -3.08 -4.54
N ARG A 72 5.43 -4.33 -5.00
CA ARG A 72 6.24 -4.61 -6.19
C ARG A 72 5.69 -3.95 -7.45
N LEU A 73 4.37 -3.93 -7.62
CA LEU A 73 3.73 -3.24 -8.74
C LEU A 73 4.01 -1.74 -8.68
N ALA A 74 3.79 -1.12 -7.52
CA ALA A 74 4.03 0.30 -7.34
C ALA A 74 5.51 0.68 -7.53
N ASP A 75 6.43 -0.19 -7.13
CA ASP A 75 7.87 -0.01 -7.36
C ASP A 75 8.20 0.00 -8.85
N ARG A 76 7.71 -1.00 -9.61
CA ARG A 76 7.90 -1.06 -11.06
C ARG A 76 7.29 0.14 -11.78
N LEU A 77 6.12 0.62 -11.34
CA LEU A 77 5.53 1.83 -11.90
C LEU A 77 6.40 3.06 -11.63
N SER A 78 6.95 3.17 -10.42
CA SER A 78 7.85 4.28 -10.08
C SER A 78 9.14 4.22 -10.90
N GLU A 79 9.73 3.02 -11.08
CA GLU A 79 10.92 2.82 -11.93
C GLU A 79 10.66 3.26 -13.37
N ARG A 80 9.49 2.95 -13.92
CA ARG A 80 9.07 3.40 -15.25
C ARG A 80 8.85 4.92 -15.34
N LEU A 81 8.58 5.57 -14.21
CA LEU A 81 8.55 7.03 -14.09
C LEU A 81 9.94 7.64 -13.80
N GLY A 82 10.99 6.83 -13.74
CA GLY A 82 12.38 7.26 -13.56
C GLY A 82 12.92 7.17 -12.13
N ALA A 83 12.17 6.61 -11.18
CA ALA A 83 12.64 6.45 -9.81
C ALA A 83 13.75 5.38 -9.75
N SER A 84 14.88 5.70 -9.09
CA SER A 84 15.96 4.74 -8.88
C SER A 84 15.80 3.96 -7.57
N PRO A 85 16.01 2.63 -7.54
CA PRO A 85 15.91 1.83 -6.31
C PRO A 85 16.84 2.30 -5.19
N ALA A 86 18.04 2.81 -5.53
CA ALA A 86 19.04 3.30 -4.58
C ALA A 86 18.65 4.62 -3.88
N ARG A 87 17.59 5.31 -4.32
CA ARG A 87 17.25 6.67 -3.86
C ARG A 87 16.01 6.71 -2.95
N ARG A 88 15.43 5.56 -2.62
CA ARG A 88 14.27 5.46 -1.72
C ARG A 88 14.73 5.57 -0.27
N ARG A 89 14.23 6.59 0.43
CA ARG A 89 14.29 6.71 1.90
C ARG A 89 12.92 6.44 2.48
#